data_AF-A0A151M5H0-F1
#
_entry.id   AF-A0A151M5H0-F1
#
_cell.length_a   1.000
_cell.length_b   1.000
_cell.length_c   1.000
_cell.angle_alpha   90.00
_cell.angle_beta   90.00
_cell.angle_gamma   90.00
#
_symmetry.space_group_name_H-M   'P 1'
#
loop_
_entity.id
_entity.type
_entity.pdbx_description
1 polymer ?
#
loop_
_entity_poly.entity_id
_entity_poly.type
_entity_poly.pdbx_seq_one_letter_code
_entity_poly.pdbx_strand_id
1 'polypeptide(L)'
;MSENQRSAVWDPISAAPSPAQPCLLSPVLLPQCRLPLPEVGAGAERPVAQVSDRPSRDGCTTLSCLVHSFYPKDISVISLKNGETQPQETSHSAVLHSTDGTYQTWATIKINQSNNHDYTCSVEHVSLGAALRVAWDKSRMGE
;
A
#
# COMPACT_ATOMS: atom_id res chain seq x y z
N MET A 1 -43.38 8.29 -39.20
CA MET A 1 -42.14 9.03 -38.96
C MET A 1 -41.04 8.02 -38.68
N SER A 2 -40.01 8.05 -39.53
CA SER A 2 -38.79 7.23 -39.53
C SER A 2 -38.93 5.74 -39.82
N GLU A 3 -39.07 5.50 -41.12
CA GLU A 3 -38.43 4.42 -41.87
C GLU A 3 -36.89 4.57 -41.85
N ASN A 4 -36.19 3.54 -42.34
CA ASN A 4 -34.76 3.48 -42.75
C ASN A 4 -33.82 2.79 -41.72
N GLN A 5 -33.72 1.45 -41.67
CA GLN A 5 -33.00 0.56 -42.62
C GLN A 5 -31.48 0.66 -42.44
N ARG A 6 -30.83 -0.48 -42.09
CA ARG A 6 -29.69 -1.08 -42.82
C ARG A 6 -28.99 -2.13 -41.95
N SER A 7 -29.18 -3.38 -42.39
CA SER A 7 -28.34 -4.53 -42.12
C SER A 7 -26.87 -4.19 -42.30
N ALA A 8 -26.04 -4.60 -41.36
CA ALA A 8 -24.65 -4.93 -41.63
C ALA A 8 -24.47 -6.39 -41.18
N VAL A 9 -24.56 -7.28 -42.16
CA VAL A 9 -24.09 -8.66 -42.07
C VAL A 9 -22.60 -8.61 -41.72
N TRP A 10 -22.18 -9.36 -40.70
CA TRP A 10 -20.76 -9.62 -40.49
C TRP A 10 -20.52 -11.05 -40.98
N ASP A 11 -20.25 -11.16 -42.28
CA ASP A 11 -19.81 -12.40 -42.90
C ASP A 11 -18.50 -12.85 -42.23
N PRO A 12 -18.45 -14.08 -41.70
CA PRO A 12 -17.19 -14.73 -41.35
C PRO A 12 -16.65 -15.35 -42.63
N ILE A 13 -15.44 -15.01 -43.06
CA ILE A 13 -14.45 -15.88 -43.76
C ILE A 13 -13.37 -15.02 -44.41
N SER A 14 -12.12 -15.44 -44.19
CA SER A 14 -10.90 -15.10 -44.94
C SER A 14 -10.10 -13.89 -44.45
N ALA A 15 -9.33 -14.10 -43.37
CA ALA A 15 -7.99 -13.54 -43.28
C ALA A 15 -7.03 -14.67 -42.93
N ALA A 16 -6.19 -15.03 -43.92
CA ALA A 16 -5.20 -16.09 -43.85
C ALA A 16 -4.15 -15.85 -42.74
N PRO A 17 -3.49 -16.91 -42.23
CA PRO A 17 -2.44 -16.77 -41.23
C PRO A 17 -1.22 -16.04 -41.79
N SER A 18 -0.79 -14.98 -41.10
CA SER A 18 0.48 -14.31 -41.38
C SER A 18 1.64 -15.31 -41.21
N PRO A 19 2.58 -15.41 -42.16
CA PRO A 19 3.73 -16.30 -42.02
C PRO A 19 4.61 -15.79 -40.88
N ALA A 20 4.73 -16.60 -39.83
CA ALA A 20 5.74 -16.42 -38.80
C ALA A 20 7.12 -16.38 -39.47
N GLN A 21 7.69 -15.19 -39.57
CA GLN A 21 9.11 -15.05 -39.90
C GLN A 21 9.90 -15.66 -38.73
N PRO A 22 10.88 -16.54 -39.00
CA PRO A 22 11.75 -17.02 -37.94
C PRO A 22 12.60 -15.84 -37.45
N CYS A 23 12.44 -15.47 -36.19
CA CYS A 23 13.36 -14.56 -35.51
C CYS A 23 14.77 -15.15 -35.62
N LEU A 24 15.63 -14.52 -36.43
CA LEU A 24 17.04 -14.86 -36.51
C LEU A 24 17.66 -14.64 -35.13
N LEU A 25 17.96 -15.74 -34.45
CA LEU A 25 18.75 -15.81 -33.23
C LEU A 25 20.12 -15.17 -33.49
N SER A 26 20.31 -13.94 -33.04
CA SER A 26 21.64 -13.39 -32.78
C SER A 26 21.98 -13.64 -31.31
N PRO A 27 22.96 -14.50 -31.00
CA PRO A 27 23.45 -14.64 -29.65
C PRO A 27 24.48 -13.53 -29.39
N VAL A 28 24.56 -13.10 -28.12
CA VAL A 28 25.61 -12.24 -27.56
C VAL A 28 25.44 -10.73 -27.80
N LEU A 29 24.68 -10.09 -26.89
CA LEU A 29 25.21 -8.98 -26.10
C LEU A 29 24.40 -8.83 -24.79
N LEU A 30 24.69 -9.68 -23.82
CA LEU A 30 24.43 -9.38 -22.40
C LEU A 30 25.74 -9.35 -21.63
N PRO A 31 26.55 -8.28 -21.76
CA PRO A 31 27.41 -7.87 -20.69
C PRO A 31 26.68 -6.78 -19.89
N GLN A 32 26.37 -7.13 -18.64
CA GLN A 32 26.06 -6.19 -17.56
C GLN A 32 24.68 -5.51 -17.60
N CYS A 33 23.62 -6.26 -17.24
CA CYS A 33 22.59 -5.65 -16.40
C CYS A 33 23.15 -5.44 -14.99
N ARG A 34 24.14 -4.54 -14.86
CA ARG A 34 24.34 -3.84 -13.59
C ARG A 34 23.14 -2.91 -13.49
N LEU A 35 22.08 -3.37 -12.85
CA LEU A 35 21.16 -2.44 -12.22
C LEU A 35 22.04 -1.53 -11.36
N PRO A 36 22.01 -0.20 -11.56
CA PRO A 36 22.63 0.68 -10.59
C PRO A 36 21.94 0.35 -9.26
N LEU A 37 22.70 -0.21 -8.31
CA LEU A 37 22.31 -0.12 -6.90
C LEU A 37 22.07 1.38 -6.68
N PRO A 38 20.90 1.79 -6.15
CA PRO A 38 20.63 3.20 -5.97
C PRO A 38 21.81 3.79 -5.18
N GLU A 39 22.48 4.75 -5.84
CA GLU A 39 23.66 5.40 -5.31
C GLU A 39 23.35 5.89 -3.91
N VAL A 40 24.23 5.55 -2.97
CA VAL A 40 24.12 5.92 -1.55
C VAL A 40 24.20 7.45 -1.43
N GLY A 41 23.03 8.08 -1.56
CA GLY A 41 22.81 9.50 -1.32
C GLY A 41 21.60 9.61 -0.41
N ALA A 42 21.86 9.66 0.90
CA ALA A 42 20.92 9.46 2.02
C ALA A 42 20.30 8.05 2.05
N GLY A 43 20.80 7.20 2.95
CA GLY A 43 20.22 5.88 3.19
C GLY A 43 18.73 5.98 3.56
N ALA A 44 17.94 4.99 3.16
CA ALA A 44 16.53 4.95 3.54
C ALA A 44 16.39 4.77 5.05
N GLU A 45 15.69 5.68 5.72
CA GLU A 45 15.53 5.66 7.18
C GLU A 45 14.41 4.70 7.57
N ARG A 46 14.59 3.95 8.66
CA ARG A 46 13.60 2.96 9.11
C ARG A 46 12.44 3.62 9.86
N PRO A 47 11.18 3.46 9.40
CA PRO A 47 10.02 3.97 10.15
C PRO A 47 9.92 3.36 11.54
N VAL A 48 9.51 4.19 12.49
CA VAL A 48 9.07 3.77 13.82
C VAL A 48 7.55 3.92 13.88
N ALA A 49 6.86 2.87 14.32
CA ALA A 49 5.40 2.86 14.43
C ALA A 49 4.98 2.72 15.90
N GLN A 50 4.02 3.55 16.31
CA GLN A 50 3.44 3.55 17.66
C GLN A 50 1.92 3.57 17.55
N VAL A 51 1.27 2.66 18.27
CA VAL A 51 -0.20 2.60 18.33
C VAL A 51 -0.67 3.22 19.64
N SER A 52 -1.60 4.16 19.56
CA SER A 52 -2.31 4.75 20.69
C SER A 52 -3.82 4.58 20.51
N ASP A 53 -4.54 4.55 21.61
CA ASP A 53 -6.00 4.48 21.63
C ASP A 53 -6.61 5.71 22.30
N ARG A 54 -7.79 6.08 21.83
CA ARG A 54 -8.58 7.17 22.41
C ARG A 54 -10.05 6.73 22.51
N PRO A 55 -10.56 6.39 23.69
CA PRO A 55 -11.98 6.08 23.87
C PRO A 55 -12.86 7.31 23.63
N SER A 56 -14.06 7.08 23.08
CA SER A 56 -15.12 8.07 22.89
C SER A 56 -16.34 7.74 23.74
N ARG A 57 -17.17 8.75 24.04
CA ARG A 57 -18.38 8.58 24.85
C ARG A 57 -19.44 7.71 24.18
N ASP A 58 -19.37 7.54 22.86
CA ASP A 58 -20.27 6.71 22.06
C ASP A 58 -19.96 5.20 22.13
N GLY A 59 -19.05 4.78 23.02
CA GLY A 59 -18.62 3.38 23.16
C GLY A 59 -17.65 2.90 22.08
N CYS A 60 -17.17 3.81 21.24
CA CYS A 60 -16.15 3.56 20.24
C CYS A 60 -14.77 3.94 20.77
N THR A 61 -13.72 3.34 20.23
CA THR A 61 -12.32 3.73 20.46
C THR A 61 -11.70 4.09 19.13
N THR A 62 -11.00 5.22 19.07
CA THR A 62 -10.18 5.55 17.91
C THR A 62 -8.77 5.03 18.16
N LEU A 63 -8.32 4.08 17.34
CA LEU A 63 -6.91 3.69 17.31
C LEU A 63 -6.16 4.60 16.34
N SER A 64 -4.98 5.05 16.73
CA SER A 64 -4.09 5.87 15.93
C SER A 64 -2.73 5.19 15.84
N CYS A 65 -2.30 4.87 14.64
CA CYS A 65 -0.95 4.42 14.35
C CYS A 65 -0.13 5.62 13.85
N LEU A 66 0.72 6.16 14.72
CA LEU A 66 1.72 7.15 14.36
C LEU A 66 2.91 6.42 13.73
N VAL A 67 3.31 6.85 12.54
CA VAL A 67 4.52 6.38 11.87
C VAL A 67 5.44 7.57 11.66
N HIS A 68 6.67 7.52 12.16
CA HIS A 68 7.61 8.64 12.10
C HIS A 68 9.04 8.18 11.80
N SER A 69 9.94 9.15 11.60
CA SER A 69 11.36 8.91 11.34
C SER A 69 11.62 8.05 10.10
N PHE A 70 10.88 8.29 9.01
CA PHE A 70 11.09 7.55 7.75
C PHE A 70 11.53 8.45 6.61
N TYR A 71 12.28 7.88 5.67
CA TYR A 71 12.72 8.52 4.44
C TYR A 71 13.01 7.43 3.39
N PRO A 72 12.58 7.57 2.13
CA PRO A 72 11.85 8.68 1.51
C PRO A 72 10.37 8.79 1.95
N LYS A 73 9.63 9.77 1.42
CA LYS A 73 8.22 10.03 1.80
C LYS A 73 7.22 8.91 1.48
N ASP A 74 7.61 7.99 0.59
CA ASP A 74 6.73 6.96 0.06
C ASP A 74 6.55 5.86 1.10
N ILE A 75 5.33 5.73 1.64
CA ILE A 75 5.00 4.80 2.72
C ILE A 75 3.56 4.32 2.56
N SER A 76 3.34 3.04 2.87
CA SER A 76 2.00 2.46 2.97
C SER A 76 1.75 2.06 4.42
N VAL A 77 0.63 2.50 4.98
CA VAL A 77 0.18 2.13 6.32
C VAL A 77 -1.21 1.52 6.17
N ILE A 78 -1.46 0.37 6.80
CA ILE A 78 -2.75 -0.30 6.71
C ILE A 78 -3.08 -0.88 8.07
N SER A 79 -4.31 -0.67 8.53
CA SER A 79 -4.79 -1.36 9.72
C SER A 79 -5.31 -2.75 9.33
N LEU A 80 -4.84 -3.76 10.05
CA LEU A 80 -5.30 -5.13 9.95
C LEU A 80 -6.27 -5.42 11.10
N LYS A 81 -7.36 -6.10 10.80
CA LYS A 81 -8.34 -6.61 11.76
C LYS A 81 -8.30 -8.13 11.69
N ASN A 82 -7.82 -8.77 12.74
CA ASN A 82 -7.56 -10.23 12.79
C ASN A 82 -6.68 -10.72 11.62
N GLY A 83 -5.73 -9.87 11.16
CA GLY A 83 -4.86 -10.16 10.03
C GLY A 83 -5.40 -9.77 8.65
N GLU A 84 -6.68 -9.38 8.54
CA GLU A 84 -7.28 -8.94 7.28
C GLU A 84 -7.15 -7.42 7.09
N THR A 85 -6.79 -6.97 5.89
CA THR A 85 -6.62 -5.54 5.58
C THR A 85 -7.95 -4.79 5.63
N GLN A 86 -7.99 -3.66 6.35
CA GLN A 86 -9.16 -2.79 6.45
C GLN A 86 -8.88 -1.38 5.87
N PRO A 87 -8.63 -1.25 4.55
CA PRO A 87 -8.30 0.03 3.94
C PRO A 87 -9.46 1.04 3.99
N GLN A 88 -10.71 0.57 3.94
CA GLN A 88 -11.88 1.45 3.97
C GLN A 88 -12.14 2.07 5.36
N GLU A 89 -11.74 1.39 6.43
CA GLU A 89 -11.91 1.91 7.80
C GLU A 89 -10.72 2.79 8.23
N THR A 90 -9.60 2.72 7.50
CA THR A 90 -8.35 3.41 7.84
C THR A 90 -8.27 4.79 7.20
N SER A 91 -8.35 5.83 8.02
CA SER A 91 -8.18 7.23 7.60
C SER A 91 -6.72 7.66 7.76
N HIS A 92 -6.08 8.02 6.65
CA HIS A 92 -4.70 8.51 6.62
C HIS A 92 -4.62 10.02 6.67
N SER A 93 -3.69 10.52 7.48
CA SER A 93 -3.28 11.92 7.45
C SER A 93 -2.29 12.18 6.33
N ALA A 94 -2.15 13.45 5.94
CA ALA A 94 -1.08 13.86 5.05
C ALA A 94 0.29 13.53 5.66
N VAL A 95 1.25 13.16 4.80
CA VAL A 95 2.64 12.97 5.22
C VAL A 95 3.25 14.34 5.51
N LEU A 96 3.67 14.55 6.75
CA LEU A 96 4.29 15.79 7.22
C LEU A 96 5.81 15.64 7.23
N HIS A 97 6.53 16.74 6.99
CA HIS A 97 7.97 16.80 7.22
C HIS A 97 8.26 16.99 8.72
N SER A 98 9.30 16.32 9.20
CA SER A 98 9.85 16.52 10.55
C SER A 98 11.07 17.45 10.47
N THR A 99 11.38 18.13 11.57
CA THR A 99 12.54 19.04 11.67
C THR A 99 13.88 18.32 11.41
N ASP A 100 13.94 17.02 11.70
CA ASP A 100 15.13 16.18 11.54
C ASP A 100 15.37 15.72 10.08
N GLY A 101 14.54 16.18 9.13
CA GLY A 101 14.65 15.82 7.70
C GLY A 101 13.95 14.51 7.31
N THR A 102 13.30 13.83 8.25
CA THR A 102 12.45 12.67 8.01
C THR A 102 10.99 13.06 7.78
N TYR A 103 10.14 12.07 7.54
CA TYR A 103 8.69 12.22 7.42
C TYR A 103 7.94 11.56 8.57
N GLN A 104 6.69 11.98 8.76
CA GLN A 104 5.75 11.37 9.69
C GLN A 104 4.32 11.35 9.12
N THR A 105 3.51 10.39 9.54
CA THR A 105 2.09 10.29 9.17
C THR A 105 1.30 9.53 10.25
N TRP A 106 -0.03 9.59 10.17
CA TRP A 106 -0.94 8.86 11.04
C TRP A 106 -1.96 8.09 10.22
N ALA A 107 -2.26 6.87 10.68
CA ALA A 107 -3.39 6.08 10.22
C ALA A 107 -4.35 5.87 11.40
N THR A 108 -5.62 6.21 11.22
CA THR A 108 -6.63 6.13 12.29
C THR A 108 -7.77 5.21 11.90
N ILE A 109 -8.25 4.40 12.84
CA ILE A 109 -9.46 3.57 12.68
C ILE A 109 -10.38 3.75 13.88
N LYS A 110 -11.68 3.73 13.64
CA LYS A 110 -12.69 3.73 14.71
C LYS A 110 -13.17 2.30 14.94
N ILE A 111 -13.03 1.80 16.15
CA ILE A 111 -13.36 0.43 16.54
C ILE A 111 -14.44 0.42 17.62
N ASN A 112 -15.25 -0.62 17.65
CA ASN A 112 -16.19 -0.84 18.75
C ASN A 112 -15.50 -1.68 19.84
N GLN A 113 -15.50 -1.20 21.08
CA GLN A 113 -14.86 -1.88 22.22
C GLN A 113 -15.48 -3.26 22.51
N SER A 114 -16.73 -3.48 22.10
CA SER A 114 -17.42 -4.77 22.22
C SER A 114 -16.76 -5.90 21.43
N ASN A 115 -15.93 -5.56 20.44
CA ASN A 115 -15.37 -6.54 19.54
C ASN A 115 -13.96 -6.93 20.02
N ASN A 116 -13.79 -8.21 20.41
CA ASN A 116 -12.48 -8.76 20.75
C ASN A 116 -11.66 -9.07 19.49
N HIS A 117 -11.49 -8.09 18.61
CA HIS A 117 -10.65 -8.20 17.44
C HIS A 117 -9.21 -7.81 17.76
N ASP A 118 -8.28 -8.42 17.06
CA ASP A 118 -6.87 -8.07 17.13
C ASP A 118 -6.54 -7.08 16.03
N TYR A 119 -6.31 -5.84 16.44
CA TYR A 119 -5.94 -4.76 15.54
C TYR A 119 -4.42 -4.66 15.45
N THR A 120 -3.91 -4.57 14.23
CA THR A 120 -2.47 -4.46 13.97
C THR A 120 -2.22 -3.40 12.92
N CYS A 121 -1.31 -2.47 13.20
CA CYS A 121 -0.83 -1.53 12.19
C CYS A 121 0.28 -2.20 11.37
N SER A 122 0.09 -2.29 10.05
CA SER A 122 1.06 -2.82 9.09
C SER A 122 1.65 -1.66 8.29
N VAL A 123 2.98 -1.55 8.28
CA VAL A 123 3.72 -0.47 7.62
C VAL A 123 4.66 -1.07 6.58
N GLU A 124 4.55 -0.62 5.34
CA GLU A 124 5.45 -0.97 4.25
C GLU A 124 6.23 0.27 3.82
N HIS A 125 7.55 0.12 3.70
CA HIS A 125 8.47 1.18 3.34
C HIS A 125 9.73 0.57 2.74
N VAL A 126 10.40 1.26 1.81
CA VAL A 126 11.56 0.73 1.07
C VAL A 126 12.76 0.36 1.97
N SER A 127 12.88 0.97 3.15
CA SER A 127 13.91 0.61 4.15
C SER A 127 13.59 -0.68 4.93
N LEU A 128 12.37 -1.21 4.79
CA LEU A 128 11.93 -2.44 5.42
C LEU A 128 12.03 -3.60 4.43
N GLY A 129 12.78 -4.65 4.79
CA GLY A 129 12.80 -5.90 4.01
C GLY A 129 11.50 -6.71 4.11
N ALA A 130 10.65 -6.40 5.10
CA ALA A 130 9.32 -6.95 5.30
C ALA A 130 8.46 -5.95 6.09
N ALA A 131 7.13 -6.01 5.94
CA ALA A 131 6.22 -5.09 6.61
C ALA A 131 6.41 -5.06 8.14
N LEU A 132 6.54 -3.86 8.71
CA LEU A 132 6.57 -3.65 10.15
C LEU A 132 5.14 -3.78 10.70
N ARG A 133 4.92 -4.70 11.63
CA ARG A 133 3.61 -4.94 12.23
C ARG A 133 3.64 -4.62 13.72
N VAL A 134 2.77 -3.70 14.15
CA VAL A 134 2.63 -3.31 15.55
C VAL A 134 1.20 -3.59 15.99
N ALA A 135 1.05 -4.54 16.92
CA ALA A 135 -0.25 -4.88 17.50
C ALA A 135 -0.73 -3.78 18.44
N TRP A 136 -2.04 -3.57 18.47
CA TRP A 136 -2.67 -2.73 19.49
C TRP A 136 -2.65 -3.45 20.84
N ASP A 137 -2.13 -2.77 21.86
CA ASP A 137 -2.12 -3.26 23.23
C ASP A 137 -3.44 -2.90 23.95
N LYS A 138 -4.25 -3.93 24.22
CA LYS A 138 -5.56 -3.79 24.90
C LYS A 138 -5.44 -3.47 26.38
N SER A 139 -4.26 -3.61 27.00
CA SER A 139 -4.09 -3.45 28.46
C SER A 139 -4.15 -2.00 28.91
N ARG A 140 -3.92 -1.04 28.00
CA ARG A 140 -3.98 0.41 28.26
C ARG A 140 -5.39 0.98 28.38
N MET A 141 -6.42 0.16 28.14
CA MET A 141 -7.83 0.53 28.15
C MET A 141 -8.40 0.82 29.57
N GLY A 142 -7.56 0.80 30.62
CA GLY A 142 -8.03 0.76 32.00
C GLY A 142 -7.15 1.49 33.01
N GLU A 143 -6.62 2.67 32.68
CA GLU A 143 -5.98 3.57 33.66
C GLU A 143 -6.72 4.92 33.78
#